data_AF-A0A485AE68-F1
#
_entry.id   AF-A0A485AE68-F1
#
_cell.length_a   1.000
_cell.length_b   1.000
_cell.length_c   1.000
_cell.angle_alpha   90.00
_cell.angle_beta   90.00
_cell.angle_gamma   90.00
#
_symmetry.space_group_name_H-M   'P 1'
#
loop_
_entity.id
_entity.type
_entity.pdbx_description
1 polymer ?
#
loop_
_entity_poly.entity_id
_entity_poly.type
_entity_poly.pdbx_seq_one_letter_code
_entity_poly.pdbx_strand_id
1 'polypeptide(L)' 'MLPMWYMAQDRTAYWDKFSFPQTRPVYSSGFDTWWYDVNKAAKLPADKR' A
#
# COMPACT_ATOMS: atom_id res chain seq x y z
N MET A 1 34.97 0.65 2.67
CA MET A 1 33.66 0.90 2.03
C MET A 1 33.17 2.26 2.50
N LEU A 2 32.76 3.16 1.60
CA LEU A 2 32.26 4.50 1.94
C LEU A 2 30.72 4.51 1.78
N PRO A 3 29.95 4.81 2.85
CA PRO A 3 28.50 4.88 2.74
C PRO A 3 28.08 6.07 1.87
N MET A 4 27.10 5.82 1.01
CA MET A 4 26.48 6.83 0.17
C MET A 4 25.08 7.17 0.72
N TRP A 5 24.29 7.85 -0.10
CA TRP A 5 22.94 8.33 0.23
C TRP A 5 21.92 7.22 0.04
N TYR A 6 20.87 7.24 0.86
CA TYR A 6 19.68 6.42 0.67
C TYR A 6 18.43 7.23 1.02
N MET A 7 17.28 6.85 0.46
CA MET A 7 15.98 7.34 0.91
C MET A 7 15.45 6.45 2.02
N ALA A 8 15.13 7.05 3.16
CA ALA A 8 14.55 6.35 4.30
C ALA A 8 13.03 6.13 4.19
N GLN A 9 12.41 6.57 3.09
CA GLN A 9 10.95 6.52 2.91
C GLN A 9 10.57 5.53 1.81
N ASP A 10 9.59 4.68 2.13
CA ASP A 10 8.94 3.81 1.16
C ASP A 10 7.74 4.50 0.51
N ARG A 11 7.69 4.51 -0.82
CA ARG A 11 6.55 5.02 -1.59
C ARG A 11 5.89 3.86 -2.32
N THR A 12 4.60 3.66 -2.08
CA THR A 12 3.82 2.58 -2.69
C THR A 12 2.54 3.14 -3.26
N ALA A 13 2.27 2.83 -4.54
CA ALA A 13 1.00 3.12 -5.19
C ALA A 13 0.14 1.86 -5.21
N TYR A 14 -1.16 2.02 -4.93
CA TYR A 14 -2.13 0.94 -4.95
C TYR A 14 -3.49 1.47 -5.37
N TRP A 15 -4.34 0.57 -5.86
CA TRP A 15 -5.71 0.89 -6.25
C TRP A 15 -6.59 1.13 -5.04
N ASP A 16 -7.55 2.08 -5.13
CA ASP A 16 -8.54 2.37 -4.08
C ASP A 16 -9.63 1.28 -3.97
N LYS A 17 -9.18 0.04 -3.84
CA LYS A 17 -9.94 -1.17 -3.52
C LYS A 17 -9.33 -1.94 -2.36
N PHE A 18 -8.12 -1.56 -1.95
CA PHE A 18 -7.41 -2.19 -0.85
C PHE A 18 -7.44 -1.27 0.37
N SER A 19 -7.68 -1.88 1.52
CA SER A 19 -7.60 -1.24 2.82
C SER A 19 -6.49 -1.92 3.63
N PHE A 20 -5.88 -1.16 4.53
CA PHE A 20 -4.78 -1.58 5.38
C PHE A 20 -4.93 -0.94 6.76
N PRO A 21 -4.30 -1.49 7.80
CA PRO A 21 -4.40 -0.93 9.15
C PRO A 21 -3.84 0.49 9.21
N GLN A 22 -4.46 1.35 10.01
CA GLN A 22 -4.01 2.73 10.21
C GLN A 22 -2.57 2.80 10.75
N THR A 23 -2.19 1.84 11.59
CA THR A 23 -0.83 1.66 12.08
C THR A 23 -0.10 0.62 11.26
N ARG A 24 0.98 1.03 10.59
CA ARG A 24 1.83 0.14 9.81
C ARG A 24 2.80 -0.62 10.72
N PRO A 25 3.20 -1.85 10.36
CA PRO A 25 4.23 -2.58 11.09
C PRO A 25 5.58 -1.86 11.02
N VAL A 26 6.34 -1.89 12.12
CA VAL A 26 7.60 -1.13 12.30
C VAL A 26 8.74 -1.66 11.42
N TYR A 27 8.73 -2.97 11.12
CA TYR A 27 9.84 -3.66 10.47
C TYR A 27 9.46 -4.32 9.14
N SER A 28 8.30 -3.98 8.56
CA SER A 28 7.81 -4.59 7.32
C SER A 28 7.02 -3.58 6.50
N SER A 29 7.00 -3.78 5.18
CA SER A 29 6.12 -3.03 4.27
C SER A 29 4.64 -3.28 4.54
N GLY A 30 4.30 -4.38 5.23
CA GLY A 30 2.95 -4.65 5.74
C GLY A 30 1.94 -5.07 4.69
N PHE A 31 2.37 -5.57 3.52
CA PHE A 31 1.45 -6.02 2.46
C PHE A 31 0.58 -7.20 2.89
N ASP A 32 1.08 -8.05 3.78
CA ASP A 32 0.36 -9.22 4.29
C ASP A 32 -0.85 -8.81 5.16
N THR A 33 -0.84 -7.59 5.71
CA THR A 33 -1.94 -7.07 6.53
C THR A 33 -2.98 -6.30 5.73
N TRP A 34 -2.88 -6.26 4.40
CA TRP A 34 -3.84 -5.56 3.54
C TRP A 34 -5.00 -6.50 3.20
N TRP A 35 -6.17 -5.93 2.98
CA TRP A 35 -7.35 -6.68 2.56
C TRP A 35 -8.11 -5.95 1.47
N TYR A 36 -8.92 -6.71 0.75
CA TYR A 36 -9.84 -6.18 -0.23
C TYR A 36 -11.06 -5.56 0.47
N ASP A 37 -11.34 -4.30 0.16
CA ASP A 37 -12.46 -3.55 0.69
C ASP A 37 -13.54 -3.42 -0.38
N VAL A 38 -14.60 -4.20 -0.22
CA VAL A 38 -15.71 -4.28 -1.18
C VAL A 38 -16.39 -2.91 -1.36
N ASN A 39 -16.48 -2.10 -0.30
CA ASN A 39 -17.13 -0.79 -0.36
C ASN A 39 -16.29 0.22 -1.15
N LYS A 40 -14.97 0.18 -1.00
CA LYS A 40 -14.06 1.01 -1.80
C LYS A 40 -14.03 0.53 -3.24
N ALA A 41 -13.95 -0.77 -3.45
CA ALA A 41 -13.96 -1.35 -4.78
C ALA A 41 -15.25 -1.05 -5.56
N ALA A 42 -16.41 -0.98 -4.90
CA ALA A 42 -17.68 -0.61 -5.52
C ALA A 42 -17.73 0.84 -6.01
N LYS A 43 -16.88 1.72 -5.50
CA LYS A 43 -16.76 3.12 -5.95
C LYS A 43 -15.86 3.26 -7.17
N LEU A 44 -15.03 2.27 -7.43
CA LEU A 44 -14.21 2.28 -8.64
C LEU A 44 -15.13 2.05 -9.84
N PRO A 45 -14.94 2.81 -10.93
CA PRO A 45 -15.62 2.49 -12.17
C PRO A 45 -15.27 1.06 -12.55
N ALA A 46 -16.26 0.28 -13.01
CA ALA A 46 -16.01 -1.04 -13.58
C ALA A 46 -15.03 -0.85 -14.74
N ASP A 47 -13.77 -1.23 -14.52
CA ASP A 47 -12.69 -0.95 -15.46
C ASP A 47 -13.07 -1.49 -16.84
N LYS A 48 -13.09 -0.56 -17.81
CA LYS A 48 -12.91 -0.89 -19.23
C LYS A 48 -11.45 -1.34 -19.35
N ARG A 49 -11.26 -2.66 -19.39
CA ARG A 49 -10.00 -3.30 -19.76
C ARG A 49 -9.38 -2.68 -21.01
#